data_AF-A0A948UIK2-F1
#
_entry.id   AF-A0A948UIK2-F1
#
_cell.length_a   1.000
_cell.length_b   1.000
_cell.length_c   1.000
_cell.angle_alpha   90.00
_cell.angle_beta   90.00
_cell.angle_gamma   90.00
#
_symmetry.space_group_name_H-M   'P 1'
#
loop_
_entity.id
_entity.type
_entity.pdbx_description
1 polymer ?
#
loop_
_entity_poly.entity_id
_entity_poly.type
_entity_poly.pdbx_seq_one_letter_code
_entity_poly.pdbx_strand_id
1 'polypeptide(L)'
;MPIYEYEHIDKPCLLGKVFEVKQSIKDDELNKCPNCSASVRKLISRINISVPKSNRELRDHGFTKLVRRDDGVYENVTARDGESKVMLRDKPETLPNLKNTISD
;
A
#
# COMPACT_ATOMS: atom_id res chain seq x y z
N MET A 1 1.16 13.15 -14.91
CA MET A 1 2.44 12.83 -15.57
C MET A 1 3.22 11.88 -14.67
N PRO A 2 3.74 10.76 -15.19
CA PRO A 2 4.55 9.83 -14.40
C PRO A 2 5.84 10.47 -13.88
N ILE A 3 6.38 9.88 -12.82
CA ILE A 3 7.72 10.17 -12.29
C ILE A 3 8.63 9.02 -12.74
N TYR A 4 9.78 9.37 -13.28
CA TYR A 4 10.84 8.41 -13.61
C TYR A 4 12.10 8.74 -12.81
N GLU A 5 12.85 7.70 -12.49
CA GLU A 5 14.13 7.81 -11.81
C GLU A 5 15.28 7.69 -12.84
N TYR A 6 16.31 8.51 -12.66
CA TYR A 6 17.51 8.48 -13.48
C TYR A 6 18.76 8.42 -12.59
N GLU A 7 19.76 7.68 -13.02
CA GLU A 7 21.05 7.54 -12.34
C GLU A 7 22.16 8.19 -13.17
N HIS A 8 23.01 8.99 -12.52
CA HIS A 8 24.26 9.47 -13.11
C HIS A 8 25.22 8.31 -13.32
N ILE A 9 25.75 8.19 -14.54
CA ILE A 9 26.78 7.18 -14.86
C ILE A 9 28.13 7.59 -14.24
N ASP A 10 28.41 8.89 -14.27
CA ASP A 10 29.66 9.49 -13.79
C ASP A 10 29.46 10.19 -12.42
N LYS A 11 30.32 11.17 -12.12
CA LYS A 11 30.27 11.94 -10.88
C LYS A 11 28.89 12.61 -10.72
N PRO A 12 28.17 12.37 -9.61
CA PRO A 12 26.89 13.01 -9.35
C PRO A 12 27.02 14.53 -9.21
N CYS A 13 25.99 15.25 -9.64
CA CYS A 13 25.85 16.68 -9.33
C CYS A 13 25.02 16.89 -8.06
N LEU A 14 24.53 18.11 -7.85
CA LEU A 14 23.68 18.49 -6.71
C LEU A 14 22.36 17.71 -6.62
N LEU A 15 21.90 17.12 -7.73
CA LEU A 15 20.73 16.23 -7.75
C LEU A 15 21.00 14.86 -7.10
N GLY A 16 22.26 14.58 -6.74
CA GLY A 16 22.67 13.30 -6.20
C GLY A 16 22.85 12.23 -7.28
N LYS A 17 23.18 11.01 -6.83
CA LYS A 17 23.48 9.88 -7.73
C LYS A 17 22.23 9.46 -8.51
N VAL A 18 21.09 9.41 -7.84
CA VAL A 18 19.77 9.11 -8.41
C VAL A 18 18.85 10.29 -8.17
N PHE A 19 18.06 10.66 -9.17
CA PHE A 19 17.08 11.74 -9.07
C PHE A 19 15.79 11.42 -9.81
N GLU A 20 14.71 12.10 -9.44
CA GLU A 20 13.38 11.93 -10.00
C GLU A 20 13.04 13.04 -10.99
N VAL A 21 12.35 12.69 -12.07
CA VAL A 21 11.85 13.64 -13.08
C VAL A 21 10.40 13.34 -13.40
N LYS A 22 9.55 14.36 -13.35
CA LYS A 22 8.19 14.31 -13.91
C LYS A 22 8.27 14.49 -15.42
N GLN A 23 7.93 13.46 -16.18
CA GLN A 23 8.05 13.43 -17.63
C GLN A 23 6.77 12.88 -18.27
N SER A 24 6.47 13.23 -19.53
CA SER A 24 5.37 12.58 -20.25
C SER A 24 5.77 11.16 -20.65
N ILE A 25 4.80 10.27 -20.77
CA ILE A 25 5.04 8.92 -21.31
C ILE A 25 5.42 8.93 -22.80
N LYS A 26 5.15 10.04 -23.49
CA LYS A 26 5.47 10.22 -24.92
C LYS A 26 6.86 10.80 -25.17
N ASP A 27 7.52 11.28 -24.12
CA ASP A 27 8.85 11.89 -24.26
C ASP A 27 9.92 10.80 -24.29
N ASP A 28 10.99 11.03 -25.04
CA ASP A 28 12.15 10.15 -25.07
C ASP A 28 12.90 10.16 -23.73
N GLU A 29 13.64 9.08 -23.45
CA GLU A 29 14.40 8.95 -22.21
C GLU A 29 15.55 9.97 -22.15
N LEU A 30 15.80 10.50 -20.94
CA LEU A 30 16.92 11.41 -20.73
C LEU A 30 18.23 10.63 -20.81
N ASN A 31 19.11 11.06 -21.71
CA ASN A 31 20.50 10.61 -21.80
C ASN A 31 21.47 11.57 -21.08
N LYS A 32 20.99 12.78 -20.74
CA LYS A 32 21.77 13.82 -20.07
C LYS A 32 21.00 14.41 -18.89
N CYS A 33 21.72 14.70 -17.82
CA CYS A 33 21.18 15.37 -16.64
C CYS A 33 20.75 16.81 -16.98
N PRO A 34 19.53 17.24 -16.64
CA PRO A 34 19.07 18.61 -16.92
C PRO A 34 19.83 19.69 -16.14
N ASN A 35 20.50 19.33 -15.04
CA ASN A 35 21.24 20.28 -14.21
C ASN A 35 22.71 20.46 -14.65
N CYS A 36 23.42 19.35 -14.95
CA CYS A 36 24.86 19.40 -15.26
C CYS A 36 25.23 18.84 -16.64
N SER A 37 24.26 18.38 -17.43
CA SER A 37 24.46 17.74 -18.75
C SER A 37 25.31 16.46 -18.76
N ALA A 38 25.71 15.93 -17.60
CA ALA A 38 26.42 14.65 -17.49
C ALA A 38 25.53 13.48 -17.94
N SER A 39 26.16 12.38 -18.35
CA SER A 39 25.46 11.18 -18.84
C SER A 39 24.63 10.54 -17.73
N VAL A 40 23.37 10.24 -18.04
CA VAL A 40 22.44 9.56 -17.13
C VAL A 40 21.78 8.38 -17.85
N ARG A 41 21.32 7.41 -17.07
CA ARG A 41 20.48 6.31 -17.55
C ARG A 41 19.20 6.24 -16.76
N LYS A 42 18.11 5.86 -17.42
CA LYS A 42 16.82 5.62 -16.77
C LYS A 42 16.91 4.39 -15.89
N LEU A 43 16.36 4.47 -14.68
CA LEU A 43 16.18 3.33 -13.81
C LEU A 43 14.77 2.77 -13.98
N ILE A 44 14.68 1.43 -13.93
CA ILE A 44 13.38 0.77 -13.80
C ILE A 44 12.95 0.92 -12.34
N SER A 45 11.99 1.80 -12.10
CA SER A 45 11.45 2.02 -10.76
C SER A 45 10.83 0.75 -10.20
N ARG A 46 10.89 0.62 -8.87
CA ARG A 46 10.23 -0.49 -8.18
C ARG A 46 8.73 -0.37 -8.37
N ILE A 47 8.11 -1.44 -8.87
CA ILE A 47 6.66 -1.52 -8.93
C ILE A 47 6.09 -1.75 -7.53
N ASN A 48 4.98 -1.09 -7.22
CA ASN A 48 4.14 -1.48 -6.10
C ASN A 48 3.21 -2.60 -6.58
N ILE A 49 3.28 -3.77 -5.94
CA ILE A 49 2.36 -4.86 -6.19
C ILE A 49 1.35 -4.88 -5.03
N SER A 50 0.08 -4.62 -5.34
CA SER A 50 -1.02 -4.74 -4.39
C SER A 50 -1.78 -6.04 -4.67
N VAL A 51 -1.67 -7.01 -3.75
CA VAL A 51 -2.42 -8.27 -3.82
C VAL A 51 -3.55 -8.21 -2.79
N PRO A 52 -4.82 -8.13 -3.21
CA PRO A 52 -5.92 -8.05 -2.27
C PRO A 52 -6.00 -9.33 -1.43
N LYS A 53 -6.20 -9.15 -0.13
CA LYS A 53 -6.39 -10.27 0.81
C LYS A 53 -7.86 -10.64 0.90
N SER A 54 -8.13 -11.94 0.79
CA SER A 54 -9.46 -12.51 1.04
C SER A 54 -9.85 -12.34 2.51
N ASN A 55 -11.16 -12.36 2.81
CA ASN A 55 -11.63 -12.31 4.20
C ASN A 55 -11.08 -13.50 5.01
N ARG A 56 -10.88 -14.67 4.38
CA ARG A 56 -10.24 -15.83 5.02
C ARG A 56 -8.81 -15.50 5.45
N GLU A 57 -7.98 -14.99 4.55
CA GLU A 57 -6.60 -14.63 4.88
C GLU A 57 -6.55 -13.57 5.99
N LEU A 58 -7.43 -12.56 5.95
CA LEU A 58 -7.51 -11.55 7.00
C LEU A 58 -7.80 -12.19 8.36
N ARG A 59 -8.78 -13.09 8.43
CA ARG A 59 -9.11 -13.82 9.66
C ARG A 59 -7.94 -14.67 10.16
N ASP A 60 -7.29 -15.40 9.24
CA ASP A 60 -6.17 -16.29 9.57
C ASP A 60 -4.93 -15.50 10.04
N HIS A 61 -4.76 -14.25 9.59
CA HIS A 61 -3.76 -13.30 10.11
C HIS A 61 -4.15 -12.61 11.42
N GLY A 62 -5.28 -12.98 12.03
CA GLY A 62 -5.75 -12.37 13.29
C GLY A 62 -6.52 -11.05 13.11
N PHE A 63 -6.73 -10.58 11.88
CA PHE A 63 -7.55 -9.39 11.65
C PHE A 63 -9.03 -9.69 11.81
N THR A 64 -9.77 -8.65 12.18
CA THR A 64 -11.24 -8.63 12.12
C THR A 64 -11.69 -7.55 11.14
N LYS A 65 -12.54 -7.92 10.19
CA LYS A 65 -13.09 -7.02 9.18
C LYS A 65 -14.59 -6.86 9.39
N LEU A 66 -14.99 -5.64 9.71
CA LEU A 66 -16.39 -5.24 9.83
C LEU A 66 -16.82 -4.48 8.57
N VAL A 67 -17.84 -5.00 7.89
CA VAL A 67 -18.46 -4.35 6.72
C VAL A 67 -19.73 -3.66 7.18
N ARG A 68 -19.80 -2.34 7.06
CA ARG A 68 -21.00 -1.57 7.44
C ARG A 68 -22.19 -2.01 6.58
N ARG A 69 -23.30 -2.35 7.24
CA ARG A 69 -24.58 -2.68 6.60
C ARG A 69 -25.64 -1.59 6.80
N ASP A 70 -25.60 -0.91 7.94
CA ASP A 70 -26.46 0.23 8.26
C ASP A 70 -25.78 1.18 9.28
N ASP A 71 -26.48 2.19 9.81
CA ASP A 71 -26.02 2.95 10.96
C ASP A 71 -25.97 2.08 12.22
N GLY A 72 -24.76 1.93 12.77
CA GLY A 72 -24.52 1.11 13.94
C GLY A 72 -24.59 -0.40 13.71
N VAL A 73 -24.81 -0.87 12.47
CA VAL A 73 -24.88 -2.30 12.13
C VAL A 73 -23.75 -2.69 11.18
N TYR A 74 -22.94 -3.64 11.60
CA TYR A 74 -21.78 -4.13 10.85
C TYR A 74 -21.78 -5.65 10.75
N GLU A 75 -21.43 -6.18 9.58
CA GLU A 75 -21.21 -7.61 9.40
C GLU A 75 -19.74 -7.94 9.65
N ASN A 76 -19.49 -8.91 10.54
CA ASN A 76 -18.18 -9.50 10.75
C ASN A 76 -17.94 -10.59 9.71
N VAL A 77 -17.33 -10.22 8.58
CA VAL A 77 -17.01 -11.15 7.48
C VAL A 77 -15.82 -12.08 7.79
N THR A 78 -15.26 -11.95 8.99
CA THR A 78 -14.13 -12.71 9.53
C THR A 78 -14.49 -13.42 10.84
N ALA A 79 -15.79 -13.54 11.15
CA ALA A 79 -16.25 -14.16 12.40
C ALA A 79 -15.65 -15.56 12.58
N ARG A 80 -15.13 -15.82 13.78
CA ARG A 80 -14.62 -17.13 14.24
C ARG A 80 -15.72 -17.88 14.97
N ASP A 81 -15.46 -19.15 15.27
CA ASP A 81 -16.39 -19.96 16.04
C ASP A 81 -16.64 -19.34 17.42
N GLY A 82 -17.92 -19.16 17.75
CA GLY A 82 -18.36 -18.50 18.99
C GLY A 82 -18.45 -16.97 18.91
N GLU A 83 -18.05 -16.34 17.80
CA GLU A 83 -18.24 -14.89 17.59
C GLU A 83 -19.56 -14.58 16.87
N SER A 84 -20.13 -13.40 17.15
CA SER A 84 -21.27 -12.90 16.40
C SER A 84 -20.89 -12.55 14.95
N LYS A 85 -21.75 -12.93 13.99
CA LYS A 85 -21.64 -12.49 12.58
C LYS A 85 -22.06 -11.04 12.37
N VAL A 86 -22.78 -10.46 13.31
CA VAL A 86 -23.25 -9.06 13.27
C VAL A 86 -22.76 -8.36 14.52
N MET A 87 -22.04 -7.25 14.34
CA MET A 87 -21.64 -6.33 15.39
C MET A 87 -22.60 -5.14 15.38
N LEU A 88 -23.16 -4.84 16.55
CA LEU A 88 -24.07 -3.73 16.79
C LEU A 88 -23.37 -2.73 17.72
N ARG A 89 -23.42 -1.43 17.37
CA ARG A 89 -22.77 -0.34 18.11
C ARG A 89 -23.09 -0.37 19.61
N ASP A 90 -24.35 -0.59 19.94
CA ASP A 90 -24.87 -0.45 21.31
C ASP A 90 -24.96 -1.80 22.06
N LYS A 91 -24.43 -2.89 21.50
CA LYS A 91 -24.47 -4.23 22.10
C LYS A 91 -23.06 -4.81 22.26
N PRO A 92 -22.42 -4.62 23.42
CA PRO A 92 -21.04 -5.06 23.66
C PRO A 92 -20.82 -6.57 23.46
N GLU A 93 -21.84 -7.40 23.71
CA GLU A 93 -21.80 -8.84 23.50
C GLU A 93 -21.60 -9.25 22.03
N THR A 94 -21.84 -8.32 21.09
CA THR A 94 -21.66 -8.54 19.66
C THR A 94 -20.28 -8.11 19.14
N LEU A 95 -19.42 -7.57 20.01
CA LEU A 95 -18.08 -7.15 19.65
C LEU A 95 -17.17 -8.36 19.37
N PRO A 96 -16.24 -8.26 18.40
CA PRO A 96 -15.23 -9.29 18.18
C PRO A 96 -14.38 -9.57 19.43
N ASN A 97 -14.05 -10.83 19.68
CA ASN A 97 -13.28 -11.21 20.86
C ASN A 97 -11.79 -11.06 20.60
N LEU A 98 -11.25 -9.86 20.84
CA LEU A 98 -9.86 -9.51 20.55
C LEU A 98 -8.83 -10.32 21.34
N LYS A 99 -9.21 -10.91 22.50
CA LYS A 99 -8.31 -11.75 23.31
C LYS A 99 -7.85 -13.00 22.58
N ASN A 100 -8.63 -13.47 21.60
CA ASN A 100 -8.28 -14.65 20.82
C ASN A 100 -7.28 -14.33 19.69
N THR A 101 -7.06 -13.05 19.39
CA THR A 101 -6.26 -12.60 18.24
C THR A 101 -5.06 -11.73 18.62
N ILE A 102 -5.08 -11.12 19.80
CA ILE A 102 -4.04 -10.21 20.29
C ILE A 102 -3.45 -10.81 21.56
N SER A 103 -2.14 -11.03 21.57
CA SER A 103 -1.35 -11.42 22.74
C SER A 103 -0.28 -10.37 23.02
N ASP A 104 0.19 -10.30 24.27
CA ASP A 104 1.40 -9.54 24.66
C ASP A 104 2.68 -10.13 24.03
#